data_AF-A0A286UCC8-F1
#
_entry.id   AF-A0A286UCC8-F1
#
_cell.length_a   1.000
_cell.length_b   1.000
_cell.length_c   1.000
_cell.angle_alpha   90.00
_cell.angle_beta   90.00
_cell.angle_gamma   90.00
#
_symmetry.space_group_name_H-M   'P 1'
#
loop_
_entity.id
_entity.type
_entity.pdbx_description
1 polymer ?
#
loop_
_entity_poly.entity_id
_entity_poly.type
_entity_poly.pdbx_seq_one_letter_code
_entity_poly.pdbx_strand_id
1 'polypeptide(L)'
;MARGRTSRIRRRQDSEDQIEEEENNNNTQRSRTEDVEEEEEEETQSSSKRTQRRTIASNGVSQKKKGSKMGQRKSDDEENSDSSDDDDSDEKPLIIDVQNFGDQPLAESDSRRLASLSEDWKQIIRYNQEIALDAVREIAVAMAEASEDRDGDVAKKELDKSDAIMRELLDLQHELKSHNECIVELSNEIARGEEINNVVERYKSGVEDRISTWNSKTARQKYAKDEFYIKFRQDIYEVHHPDEGMPPLTELMSREEGDDDDEDEDIEIGGVTQSYTCPLTLTILTNPLTSSLCQHSFSAEAIREYLGQNPSVKKKCPAAGCNQKLNLNDFKPDKELEKRIKLHIRREQRRQAEAESGAEDVDEIID
;
A
#
# COMPACT_ATOMS: atom_id res chain seq x y z
N MET A 1 56.54 25.69 -22.26
CA MET A 1 56.30 24.38 -22.90
C MET A 1 54.80 24.22 -23.12
N ALA A 2 54.35 23.77 -24.30
CA ALA A 2 52.99 23.26 -24.56
C ALA A 2 52.97 22.54 -25.93
N ARG A 3 52.14 21.50 -26.11
CA ARG A 3 51.97 20.72 -27.35
C ARG A 3 50.51 20.21 -27.48
N GLY A 4 50.07 19.94 -28.71
CA GLY A 4 48.71 19.45 -29.05
C GLY A 4 47.89 20.56 -29.72
N ARG A 5 47.87 20.76 -31.04
CA ARG A 5 47.60 19.89 -32.21
C ARG A 5 46.15 19.40 -32.30
N THR A 6 45.46 19.91 -33.32
CA THR A 6 44.11 19.59 -33.75
C THR A 6 44.00 18.22 -34.43
N SER A 7 42.86 17.55 -34.26
CA SER A 7 42.39 16.46 -35.12
C SER A 7 41.55 17.03 -36.29
N ARG A 8 41.44 16.28 -37.40
CA ARG A 8 40.68 16.67 -38.59
C ARG A 8 39.60 15.64 -38.93
N ILE A 9 38.48 16.15 -39.44
CA ILE A 9 37.41 15.38 -40.10
C ILE A 9 37.98 14.50 -41.21
N ARG A 10 37.45 13.28 -41.35
CA ARG A 10 37.44 12.53 -42.62
C ARG A 10 36.05 11.97 -42.88
N ARG A 11 35.54 12.26 -44.08
CA ARG A 11 34.29 11.76 -44.66
C ARG A 11 34.67 10.73 -45.73
N ARG A 12 33.96 9.61 -45.79
CA ARG A 12 33.85 8.74 -46.96
C ARG A 12 32.42 8.24 -47.08
N GLN A 13 32.03 7.97 -48.31
CA GLN A 13 30.70 7.59 -48.73
C GLN A 13 30.79 6.26 -49.47
N ASP A 14 29.70 5.50 -49.36
CA ASP A 14 28.97 4.80 -50.41
C ASP A 14 29.75 4.03 -51.50
N SER A 15 29.42 2.75 -51.63
CA SER A 15 29.45 2.01 -52.89
C SER A 15 28.20 1.13 -52.93
N GLU A 16 27.39 1.30 -53.96
CA GLU A 16 26.15 0.55 -54.20
C GLU A 16 26.46 -0.86 -54.72
N ASP A 17 25.52 -1.79 -54.53
CA ASP A 17 25.13 -2.76 -55.56
C ASP A 17 23.70 -3.23 -55.25
N GLN A 18 22.88 -3.40 -56.29
CA GLN A 18 21.48 -3.81 -56.21
C GLN A 18 21.34 -5.32 -56.45
N ILE A 19 20.23 -5.93 -56.02
CA ILE A 19 19.49 -6.95 -56.79
C ILE A 19 18.11 -7.20 -56.14
N GLU A 20 17.09 -6.86 -56.94
CA GLU A 20 15.77 -7.49 -57.14
C GLU A 20 14.78 -7.72 -55.97
N GLU A 21 13.51 -7.45 -56.32
CA GLU A 21 12.29 -7.75 -55.57
C GLU A 21 11.78 -9.15 -56.02
N GLU A 22 11.12 -9.92 -55.13
CA GLU A 22 9.85 -10.60 -55.44
C GLU A 22 9.23 -11.29 -54.20
N GLU A 23 8.02 -11.81 -54.36
CA GLU A 23 7.02 -11.97 -53.31
C GLU A 23 7.00 -13.33 -52.56
N ASN A 24 6.04 -13.44 -51.63
CA ASN A 24 5.19 -14.61 -51.37
C ASN A 24 5.64 -15.71 -50.37
N ASN A 25 5.11 -15.56 -49.15
CA ASN A 25 4.16 -16.48 -48.50
C ASN A 25 4.60 -17.80 -47.82
N ASN A 26 3.80 -18.16 -46.81
CA ASN A 26 3.56 -19.50 -46.23
C ASN A 26 4.78 -20.33 -45.76
N ASN A 27 5.02 -20.31 -44.44
CA ASN A 27 5.74 -21.39 -43.75
C ASN A 27 4.74 -22.26 -42.96
N THR A 28 4.61 -23.54 -43.33
CA THR A 28 3.53 -24.42 -42.84
C THR A 28 4.10 -25.71 -42.25
N GLN A 29 3.66 -26.02 -41.01
CA GLN A 29 3.65 -27.32 -40.31
C GLN A 29 4.58 -28.46 -40.79
N ARG A 30 5.35 -29.03 -39.84
CA ARG A 30 5.33 -30.46 -39.40
C ARG A 30 6.62 -30.81 -38.65
N SER A 31 6.67 -31.78 -37.73
CA SER A 31 5.65 -32.39 -36.84
C SER A 31 6.37 -33.41 -35.96
N ARG A 32 6.03 -33.55 -34.68
CA ARG A 32 6.27 -34.82 -33.98
C ARG A 32 5.37 -35.11 -32.78
N THR A 33 4.79 -36.29 -32.84
CA THR A 33 4.27 -37.18 -31.80
C THR A 33 5.48 -37.75 -30.98
N GLU A 34 5.50 -38.83 -30.19
CA GLU A 34 4.65 -40.02 -30.05
C GLU A 34 4.65 -40.50 -28.56
N ASP A 35 3.59 -40.84 -27.78
CA ASP A 35 2.15 -40.48 -27.60
C ASP A 35 1.70 -41.02 -26.18
N VAL A 36 0.52 -40.65 -25.59
CA VAL A 36 -0.33 -41.36 -24.56
C VAL A 36 -1.24 -40.41 -23.72
N GLU A 37 -2.51 -40.81 -23.53
CA GLU A 37 -3.62 -40.06 -22.87
C GLU A 37 -4.20 -40.79 -21.63
N GLU A 38 -5.14 -40.12 -20.92
CA GLU A 38 -6.21 -40.69 -20.06
C GLU A 38 -5.78 -41.42 -18.73
N GLU A 39 -6.64 -41.57 -17.70
CA GLU A 39 -8.10 -41.32 -17.59
C GLU A 39 -8.49 -40.77 -16.17
N GLU A 40 -9.79 -40.72 -15.87
CA GLU A 40 -10.42 -40.06 -14.69
C GLU A 40 -10.44 -40.95 -13.41
N GLU A 41 -10.84 -40.39 -12.24
CA GLU A 41 -12.05 -40.84 -11.49
C GLU A 41 -12.30 -40.14 -10.11
N GLU A 42 -13.59 -39.95 -9.87
CA GLU A 42 -14.46 -39.62 -8.72
C GLU A 42 -14.01 -39.55 -7.22
N GLU A 43 -14.96 -39.05 -6.41
CA GLU A 43 -14.95 -39.09 -4.94
C GLU A 43 -15.22 -40.51 -4.37
N THR A 44 -14.68 -40.87 -3.19
CA THR A 44 -15.50 -41.14 -1.97
C THR A 44 -14.72 -41.75 -0.77
N GLN A 45 -15.15 -41.33 0.43
CA GLN A 45 -15.23 -42.07 1.71
C GLN A 45 -14.19 -43.16 2.12
N SER A 46 -13.35 -42.80 3.11
CA SER A 46 -13.18 -43.52 4.40
C SER A 46 -12.87 -45.04 4.43
N SER A 47 -11.66 -45.43 4.86
CA SER A 47 -11.40 -45.83 6.28
C SER A 47 -10.02 -46.50 6.55
N SER A 48 -9.50 -46.32 7.79
CA SER A 48 -8.68 -47.27 8.60
C SER A 48 -7.58 -48.13 7.91
N LYS A 49 -6.29 -48.13 8.33
CA LYS A 49 -5.83 -48.27 9.74
C LYS A 49 -4.28 -48.19 9.92
N ARG A 50 -3.85 -47.58 11.03
CA ARG A 50 -2.79 -48.04 11.98
C ARG A 50 -1.31 -48.12 11.52
N THR A 51 -0.51 -47.21 12.08
CA THR A 51 0.83 -47.49 12.68
C THR A 51 0.95 -46.82 14.06
N GLN A 52 1.94 -47.23 14.88
CA GLN A 52 1.77 -47.26 16.34
C GLN A 52 2.19 -45.98 17.12
N ARG A 53 1.27 -45.57 18.01
CA ARG A 53 1.43 -44.62 19.12
C ARG A 53 2.36 -45.15 20.22
N ARG A 54 3.14 -44.27 20.87
CA ARG A 54 3.46 -44.43 22.31
C ARG A 54 3.63 -43.09 23.02
N THR A 55 2.77 -42.86 24.01
CA THR A 55 2.74 -41.71 24.92
C THR A 55 2.62 -42.22 26.35
N ILE A 56 3.38 -41.68 27.29
CA ILE A 56 3.32 -41.99 28.72
C ILE A 56 2.98 -40.66 29.41
N ALA A 57 1.71 -40.38 29.72
CA ALA A 57 0.92 -40.91 30.84
C ALA A 57 1.31 -40.26 32.17
N SER A 58 0.53 -39.26 32.56
CA SER A 58 0.57 -38.58 33.85
C SER A 58 -0.16 -39.39 34.93
N ASN A 59 0.23 -39.19 36.19
CA ASN A 59 -0.54 -39.58 37.37
C ASN A 59 -0.62 -38.36 38.30
N GLY A 60 -1.83 -37.96 38.68
CA GLY A 60 -2.06 -36.87 39.63
C GLY A 60 -2.26 -37.38 41.06
N VAL A 61 -2.02 -36.52 42.06
CA VAL A 61 -2.34 -36.77 43.48
C VAL A 61 -3.01 -35.53 44.09
N SER A 62 -4.01 -35.77 44.93
CA SER A 62 -4.96 -34.76 45.42
C SER A 62 -4.46 -33.90 46.60
N GLN A 63 -5.13 -32.77 46.82
CA GLN A 63 -4.95 -31.89 47.99
C GLN A 63 -5.10 -32.62 49.34
N LYS A 64 -4.30 -32.20 50.36
CA LYS A 64 -4.67 -32.34 51.78
C LYS A 64 -4.02 -31.24 52.64
N LYS A 65 -4.55 -31.02 53.86
CA LYS A 65 -4.29 -29.84 54.72
C LYS A 65 -3.45 -30.14 55.98
N LYS A 66 -2.78 -29.08 56.48
CA LYS A 66 -2.31 -28.79 57.87
C LYS A 66 -1.04 -29.47 58.42
N GLY A 67 -0.29 -28.68 59.20
CA GLY A 67 0.91 -29.04 60.00
C GLY A 67 2.12 -28.19 59.59
N SER A 68 2.64 -27.17 60.31
CA SER A 68 2.63 -26.76 61.73
C SER A 68 3.61 -27.48 62.66
N LYS A 69 4.91 -27.15 62.55
CA LYS A 69 5.89 -26.83 63.63
C LYS A 69 7.30 -26.63 63.01
N MET A 70 8.05 -25.59 63.38
CA MET A 70 8.98 -25.53 64.54
C MET A 70 10.04 -26.67 64.45
N GLY A 71 11.34 -26.42 64.24
CA GLY A 71 12.09 -25.16 64.21
C GLY A 71 13.18 -25.19 65.29
N GLN A 72 14.45 -25.18 64.89
CA GLN A 72 15.56 -25.28 65.84
C GLN A 72 16.82 -24.58 65.28
N ARG A 73 17.22 -23.50 65.95
CA ARG A 73 18.63 -23.06 65.92
C ARG A 73 19.45 -24.07 66.71
N LYS A 74 20.66 -24.36 66.24
CA LYS A 74 21.81 -24.59 67.11
C LYS A 74 22.98 -23.80 66.55
N SER A 75 23.90 -23.44 67.43
CA SER A 75 25.00 -22.54 67.17
C SER A 75 26.31 -23.18 67.67
N ASP A 76 27.41 -22.58 67.26
CA ASP A 76 28.74 -22.54 67.90
C ASP A 76 29.40 -23.88 68.32
N ASP A 77 30.59 -24.14 67.76
CA ASP A 77 31.82 -24.23 68.55
C ASP A 77 33.05 -23.99 67.63
N GLU A 78 34.20 -23.63 68.22
CA GLU A 78 35.34 -23.02 67.51
C GLU A 78 36.56 -23.96 67.29
N GLU A 79 37.52 -23.45 66.53
CA GLU A 79 38.96 -23.81 66.48
C GLU A 79 39.40 -25.28 66.28
N ASN A 80 40.02 -25.53 65.12
CA ASN A 80 41.49 -25.69 65.11
C ASN A 80 42.11 -25.35 63.75
N SER A 81 43.39 -24.97 63.78
CA SER A 81 44.20 -24.71 62.59
C SER A 81 45.16 -25.87 62.31
N ASP A 82 45.25 -26.31 61.06
CA ASP A 82 46.48 -26.89 60.52
C ASP A 82 46.68 -26.39 59.08
N SER A 83 47.92 -26.39 58.61
CA SER A 83 48.35 -25.67 57.40
C SER A 83 48.73 -26.63 56.28
N SER A 84 47.94 -26.65 55.22
CA SER A 84 48.28 -27.29 53.93
C SER A 84 47.99 -26.33 52.78
N ASP A 85 49.03 -25.83 52.14
CA ASP A 85 48.94 -25.05 50.91
C ASP A 85 48.52 -25.96 49.73
N ASP A 86 47.23 -26.03 49.44
CA ASP A 86 46.70 -26.54 48.18
C ASP A 86 45.89 -25.42 47.50
N ASP A 87 46.46 -24.81 46.45
CA ASP A 87 45.91 -23.69 45.67
C ASP A 87 44.85 -24.16 44.65
N ASP A 88 43.96 -25.05 45.09
CA ASP A 88 42.75 -25.40 44.34
C ASP A 88 41.68 -24.33 44.61
N SER A 89 41.80 -23.21 43.88
CA SER A 89 40.74 -22.21 43.77
C SER A 89 39.54 -22.83 43.08
N ASP A 90 38.66 -23.43 43.88
CA ASP A 90 37.41 -24.10 43.48
C ASP A 90 36.37 -23.05 43.01
N GLU A 91 36.71 -22.31 41.95
CA GLU A 91 35.81 -21.48 41.14
C GLU A 91 34.77 -22.40 40.51
N LYS A 92 33.77 -22.74 41.31
CA LYS A 92 32.53 -23.39 40.85
C LYS A 92 32.08 -22.62 39.61
N PRO A 93 32.02 -23.28 38.44
CA PRO A 93 31.71 -22.58 37.21
C PRO A 93 30.40 -21.81 37.41
N LEU A 94 30.35 -20.56 36.93
CA LEU A 94 29.15 -19.73 37.04
C LEU A 94 28.04 -20.36 36.19
N ILE A 95 27.32 -21.32 36.79
CA ILE A 95 26.13 -21.93 36.23
C ILE A 95 25.08 -20.83 36.18
N ILE A 96 24.99 -20.21 35.02
CA ILE A 96 23.93 -19.27 34.67
C ILE A 96 22.62 -20.01 34.89
N ASP A 97 21.84 -19.58 35.88
CA ASP A 97 20.54 -20.18 36.15
C ASP A 97 19.55 -19.74 35.07
N VAL A 98 19.52 -20.50 33.96
CA VAL A 98 18.63 -20.29 32.81
C VAL A 98 17.15 -20.31 33.21
N GLN A 99 16.80 -20.85 34.39
CA GLN A 99 15.42 -20.89 34.88
C GLN A 99 15.02 -19.62 35.66
N ASN A 100 16.01 -18.79 36.05
CA ASN A 100 15.82 -17.54 36.80
C ASN A 100 16.49 -16.33 36.11
N PHE A 101 16.89 -16.46 34.84
CA PHE A 101 17.53 -15.39 34.07
C PHE A 101 16.47 -14.44 33.48
N GLY A 102 16.03 -13.49 34.30
CA GLY A 102 15.02 -12.50 33.92
C GLY A 102 15.50 -11.46 32.89
N ASP A 103 14.54 -10.80 32.24
CA ASP A 103 14.79 -9.75 31.25
C ASP A 103 15.72 -8.66 31.79
N GLN A 104 16.59 -8.15 30.91
CA GLN A 104 17.57 -7.11 31.23
C GLN A 104 17.14 -5.76 30.63
N PRO A 105 17.47 -4.62 31.28
CA PRO A 105 17.16 -3.30 30.73
C PRO A 105 17.89 -3.07 29.41
N LEU A 106 17.20 -2.48 28.43
CA LEU A 106 17.83 -2.07 27.17
C LEU A 106 18.87 -0.96 27.39
N ALA A 107 19.93 -0.98 26.59
CA ALA A 107 20.93 0.09 26.57
C ALA A 107 20.50 1.22 25.62
N GLU A 108 21.07 2.42 25.79
CA GLU A 108 20.86 3.56 24.86
C GLU A 108 21.17 3.18 23.39
N SER A 109 22.11 2.25 23.17
CA SER A 109 22.42 1.71 21.84
C SER A 109 21.26 0.98 21.17
N ASP A 110 20.32 0.43 21.94
CA ASP A 110 19.17 -0.33 21.43
C ASP A 110 18.04 0.58 20.96
N SER A 111 17.91 1.79 21.53
CA SER A 111 17.04 2.84 20.97
C SER A 111 17.38 3.10 19.49
N ARG A 112 18.67 3.13 19.13
CA ARG A 112 19.12 3.31 17.75
C ARG A 112 18.78 2.14 16.84
N ARG A 113 18.71 0.91 17.38
CA ARG A 113 18.27 -0.29 16.64
C ARG A 113 16.76 -0.25 16.38
N LEU A 114 15.97 0.11 17.38
CA LEU A 114 14.52 0.30 17.24
C LEU A 114 14.18 1.45 16.29
N ALA A 115 14.93 2.56 16.33
CA ALA A 115 14.78 3.66 15.38
C ALA A 115 15.07 3.24 13.92
N SER A 116 16.04 2.33 13.70
CA SER A 116 16.26 1.73 12.37
C SER A 116 15.05 0.89 11.93
N LEU A 117 14.59 -0.02 12.80
CA LEU A 117 13.43 -0.86 12.53
C LEU A 117 12.15 -0.05 12.26
N SER A 118 12.01 1.11 12.90
CA SER A 118 10.95 2.07 12.59
C SER A 118 11.05 2.62 11.16
N GLU A 119 12.25 2.93 10.64
CA GLU A 119 12.36 3.37 9.24
C GLU A 119 12.14 2.23 8.25
N ASP A 120 12.55 1.00 8.58
CA ASP A 120 12.25 -0.21 7.79
C ASP A 120 10.72 -0.41 7.65
N TRP A 121 9.98 -0.34 8.77
CA TRP A 121 8.51 -0.36 8.75
C TRP A 121 7.89 0.80 7.95
N LYS A 122 8.43 2.03 8.06
CA LYS A 122 7.98 3.17 7.25
C LYS A 122 8.21 2.94 5.75
N GLN A 123 9.28 2.25 5.37
CA GLN A 123 9.52 1.87 3.98
C GLN A 123 8.51 0.81 3.50
N ILE A 124 8.17 -0.18 4.34
CA ILE A 124 7.11 -1.17 4.06
C ILE A 124 5.74 -0.49 3.89
N ILE A 125 5.39 0.44 4.78
CA ILE A 125 4.13 1.20 4.72
C ILE A 125 4.03 2.00 3.40
N ARG A 126 5.07 2.76 3.03
CA ARG A 126 5.08 3.51 1.75
C ARG A 126 4.97 2.58 0.54
N TYR A 127 5.73 1.49 0.52
CA TYR A 127 5.68 0.49 -0.57
C TYR A 127 4.29 -0.14 -0.71
N ASN A 128 3.64 -0.47 0.40
CA ASN A 128 2.28 -1.00 0.40
C ASN A 128 1.26 0.03 -0.11
N GLN A 129 1.35 1.30 0.33
CA GLN A 129 0.49 2.38 -0.16
C GLN A 129 0.64 2.62 -1.67
N GLU A 130 1.88 2.84 -2.14
CA GLU A 130 2.19 3.25 -3.52
C GLU A 130 1.88 2.16 -4.56
N ILE A 131 1.67 0.90 -4.15
CA ILE A 131 1.49 -0.24 -5.06
C ILE A 131 0.18 -0.97 -4.84
N ALA A 132 -0.20 -1.31 -3.61
CA ALA A 132 -1.38 -2.16 -3.37
C ALA A 132 -2.69 -1.36 -3.48
N LEU A 133 -2.78 -0.21 -2.82
CA LEU A 133 -3.98 0.64 -2.85
C LEU A 133 -4.23 1.19 -4.27
N ASP A 134 -3.16 1.64 -4.94
CA ASP A 134 -3.25 2.15 -6.32
C ASP A 134 -3.63 1.05 -7.32
N ALA A 135 -3.06 -0.16 -7.22
CA ALA A 135 -3.46 -1.27 -8.10
C ALA A 135 -4.92 -1.67 -7.91
N VAL A 136 -5.43 -1.72 -6.66
CA VAL A 136 -6.84 -2.04 -6.38
C VAL A 136 -7.77 -0.94 -6.86
N ARG A 137 -7.38 0.34 -6.75
CA ARG A 137 -8.12 1.47 -7.35
C ARG A 137 -8.21 1.35 -8.87
N GLU A 138 -7.10 1.08 -9.54
CA GLU A 138 -7.08 0.91 -11.00
C GLU A 138 -7.92 -0.28 -11.48
N ILE A 139 -7.87 -1.40 -10.76
CA ILE A 139 -8.69 -2.59 -11.03
C ILE A 139 -10.18 -2.27 -10.85
N ALA A 140 -10.57 -1.59 -9.77
CA ALA A 140 -11.97 -1.23 -9.51
C ALA A 140 -12.55 -0.28 -10.57
N VAL A 141 -11.79 0.72 -11.00
CA VAL A 141 -12.18 1.64 -12.10
C VAL A 141 -12.33 0.88 -13.42
N ALA A 142 -11.38 -0.01 -13.75
CA ALA A 142 -11.45 -0.83 -14.95
C ALA A 142 -12.63 -1.83 -14.93
N MET A 143 -13.03 -2.30 -13.74
CA MET A 143 -14.21 -3.15 -13.56
C MET A 143 -15.51 -2.35 -13.74
N ALA A 144 -15.61 -1.14 -13.19
CA ALA A 144 -16.74 -0.23 -13.44
C ALA A 144 -16.88 0.15 -14.92
N GLU A 145 -15.78 0.50 -15.60
CA GLU A 145 -15.75 0.76 -17.06
C GLU A 145 -16.11 -0.49 -17.91
N ALA A 146 -15.98 -1.68 -17.36
CA ALA A 146 -16.35 -2.94 -18.01
C ALA A 146 -17.75 -3.43 -17.62
N SER A 147 -18.46 -2.71 -16.74
CA SER A 147 -19.74 -3.10 -16.18
C SER A 147 -20.93 -2.27 -16.62
N GLU A 148 -20.70 -1.16 -17.33
CA GLU A 148 -21.74 -0.40 -18.05
C GLU A 148 -22.49 -1.30 -19.06
N ASP A 149 -21.78 -2.24 -19.69
CA ASP A 149 -22.27 -3.19 -20.69
C ASP A 149 -22.92 -4.47 -20.08
N ARG A 150 -23.00 -4.59 -18.74
CA ARG A 150 -23.32 -5.85 -18.04
C ARG A 150 -24.64 -5.79 -17.29
N ASP A 151 -25.14 -6.98 -16.90
CA ASP A 151 -26.14 -7.09 -15.84
C ASP A 151 -25.64 -6.38 -14.58
N GLY A 152 -26.37 -5.33 -14.17
CA GLY A 152 -26.03 -4.49 -13.02
C GLY A 152 -25.93 -5.28 -11.71
N ASP A 153 -26.61 -6.42 -11.61
CA ASP A 153 -26.56 -7.29 -10.45
C ASP A 153 -25.25 -8.11 -10.41
N VAL A 154 -24.58 -8.34 -11.55
CA VAL A 154 -23.22 -8.91 -11.63
C VAL A 154 -22.17 -7.82 -11.42
N ALA A 155 -22.33 -6.69 -12.11
CA ALA A 155 -21.50 -5.48 -11.98
C ALA A 155 -21.26 -5.10 -10.53
N LYS A 156 -22.35 -4.95 -9.77
CA LYS A 156 -22.30 -4.58 -8.36
C LYS A 156 -21.53 -5.59 -7.50
N LYS A 157 -21.78 -6.90 -7.69
CA LYS A 157 -21.07 -7.98 -6.98
C LYS A 157 -19.58 -8.08 -7.33
N GLU A 158 -19.16 -7.54 -8.47
CA GLU A 158 -17.75 -7.40 -8.84
C GLU A 158 -17.11 -6.18 -8.15
N LEU A 159 -17.81 -5.04 -8.10
CA LEU A 159 -17.36 -3.85 -7.37
C LEU A 159 -17.34 -4.03 -5.84
N ASP A 160 -18.33 -4.71 -5.26
CA ASP A 160 -18.40 -5.01 -3.82
C ASP A 160 -17.18 -5.83 -3.34
N LYS A 161 -16.61 -6.70 -4.20
CA LYS A 161 -15.36 -7.43 -3.91
C LYS A 161 -14.14 -6.52 -3.89
N SER A 162 -14.03 -5.60 -4.86
CA SER A 162 -12.94 -4.63 -4.91
C SER A 162 -12.99 -3.66 -3.72
N ASP A 163 -14.20 -3.29 -3.26
CA ASP A 163 -14.41 -2.51 -2.04
C ASP A 163 -13.96 -3.27 -0.79
N ALA A 164 -14.30 -4.55 -0.67
CA ALA A 164 -13.84 -5.41 0.41
C ALA A 164 -12.30 -5.54 0.45
N ILE A 165 -11.66 -5.79 -0.69
CA ILE A 165 -10.18 -5.87 -0.80
C ILE A 165 -9.53 -4.52 -0.44
N MET A 166 -10.13 -3.39 -0.85
CA MET A 166 -9.63 -2.06 -0.47
C MET A 166 -9.70 -1.85 1.05
N ARG A 167 -10.78 -2.26 1.72
CA ARG A 167 -10.92 -2.21 3.18
C ARG A 167 -9.91 -3.13 3.88
N GLU A 168 -9.74 -4.36 3.42
CA GLU A 168 -8.73 -5.30 3.95
C GLU A 168 -7.30 -4.74 3.86
N LEU A 169 -6.95 -4.05 2.77
CA LEU A 169 -5.66 -3.38 2.64
C LEU A 169 -5.51 -2.19 3.60
N LEU A 170 -6.57 -1.43 3.86
CA LEU A 170 -6.56 -0.30 4.80
C LEU A 170 -6.47 -0.77 6.26
N ASP A 171 -7.16 -1.87 6.61
CA ASP A 171 -7.02 -2.55 7.91
C ASP A 171 -5.57 -3.04 8.11
N LEU A 172 -4.99 -3.72 7.12
CA LEU A 172 -3.59 -4.15 7.14
C LEU A 172 -2.63 -2.94 7.23
N GLN A 173 -2.92 -1.84 6.53
CA GLN A 173 -2.12 -0.62 6.63
C GLN A 173 -2.19 -0.01 8.04
N HIS A 174 -3.30 -0.16 8.77
CA HIS A 174 -3.42 0.26 10.17
C HIS A 174 -2.61 -0.65 11.12
N GLU A 175 -2.60 -1.96 10.89
CA GLU A 175 -1.73 -2.91 11.59
C GLU A 175 -0.24 -2.55 11.41
N LEU A 176 0.19 -2.30 10.17
CA LEU A 176 1.57 -1.86 9.87
C LEU A 176 1.93 -0.55 10.59
N LYS A 177 1.01 0.43 10.64
CA LYS A 177 1.19 1.69 11.39
C LYS A 177 1.29 1.44 12.89
N SER A 178 0.43 0.59 13.45
CA SER A 178 0.43 0.23 14.88
C SER A 178 1.75 -0.39 15.31
N HIS A 179 2.31 -1.31 14.52
CA HIS A 179 3.66 -1.84 14.73
C HIS A 179 4.73 -0.74 14.71
N ASN A 180 4.65 0.21 13.78
CA ASN A 180 5.60 1.32 13.69
C ASN A 180 5.55 2.21 14.94
N GLU A 181 4.35 2.62 15.34
CA GLU A 181 4.11 3.54 16.44
C GLU A 181 4.61 2.99 17.78
N CYS A 182 4.32 1.72 18.09
CA CYS A 182 4.85 1.08 19.30
C CYS A 182 6.39 1.00 19.33
N ILE A 183 7.04 0.81 18.17
CA ILE A 183 8.51 0.80 18.09
C ILE A 183 9.08 2.22 18.23
N VAL A 184 8.41 3.23 17.68
CA VAL A 184 8.77 4.64 17.88
C VAL A 184 8.65 5.02 19.36
N GLU A 185 7.55 4.67 20.02
CA GLU A 185 7.31 4.94 21.44
C GLU A 185 8.39 4.29 22.33
N LEU A 186 8.63 2.99 22.18
CA LEU A 186 9.69 2.28 22.90
C LEU A 186 11.08 2.93 22.65
N SER A 187 11.40 3.29 21.39
CA SER A 187 12.68 3.95 21.08
C SER A 187 12.83 5.31 21.78
N ASN A 188 11.72 6.07 21.90
CA ASN A 188 11.66 7.38 22.55
C ASN A 188 11.68 7.29 24.09
N GLU A 189 11.16 6.22 24.67
CA GLU A 189 11.24 5.93 26.12
C GLU A 189 12.68 5.60 26.53
N ILE A 190 13.37 4.72 25.81
CA ILE A 190 14.79 4.41 26.04
C ILE A 190 15.65 5.65 25.82
N ALA A 191 15.36 6.47 24.81
CA ALA A 191 16.06 7.74 24.55
C ALA A 191 15.83 8.80 25.64
N ARG A 192 14.77 8.68 26.46
CA ARG A 192 14.54 9.48 27.67
C ARG A 192 15.27 8.94 28.91
N GLY A 193 15.86 7.74 28.82
CA GLY A 193 16.49 7.06 29.95
C GLY A 193 15.52 6.26 30.82
N GLU A 194 14.38 5.84 30.28
CA GLU A 194 13.45 4.94 30.98
C GLU A 194 13.95 3.49 30.94
N GLU A 195 14.06 2.83 32.10
CA GLU A 195 14.51 1.43 32.20
C GLU A 195 13.38 0.48 31.75
N ILE A 196 13.45 0.02 30.49
CA ILE A 196 12.51 -0.97 29.94
C ILE A 196 13.13 -2.37 30.01
N ASN A 197 12.55 -3.22 30.87
CA ASN A 197 12.92 -4.64 30.98
C ASN A 197 12.03 -5.52 30.08
N ASN A 198 10.70 -5.42 30.21
CA ASN A 198 9.73 -6.29 29.53
C ASN A 198 9.37 -5.83 28.09
N VAL A 199 10.38 -5.48 27.29
CA VAL A 199 10.24 -4.85 25.96
C VAL A 199 9.27 -5.62 25.03
N VAL A 200 9.41 -6.95 24.99
CA VAL A 200 8.63 -7.82 24.10
C VAL A 200 7.16 -7.91 24.53
N GLU A 201 6.89 -7.81 25.83
CA GLU A 201 5.53 -7.76 26.37
C GLU A 201 4.88 -6.41 26.06
N ARG A 202 5.56 -5.30 26.38
CA ARG A 202 5.09 -3.92 26.14
C ARG A 202 4.84 -3.64 24.65
N TYR A 203 5.69 -4.18 23.76
CA TYR A 203 5.46 -4.14 22.31
C TYR A 203 4.19 -4.90 21.91
N LYS A 204 4.03 -6.15 22.40
CA LYS A 204 2.88 -6.99 22.05
C LYS A 204 1.57 -6.43 22.57
N SER A 205 1.52 -5.97 23.82
CA SER A 205 0.30 -5.36 24.37
C SER A 205 -0.02 -4.07 23.64
N GLY A 206 0.93 -3.16 23.43
CA GLY A 206 0.68 -1.91 22.72
C GLY A 206 0.18 -2.09 21.28
N VAL A 207 0.61 -3.15 20.60
CA VAL A 207 0.10 -3.53 19.27
C VAL A 207 -1.31 -4.13 19.37
N GLU A 208 -1.55 -5.08 20.27
CA GLU A 208 -2.86 -5.70 20.49
C GLU A 208 -3.92 -4.66 20.94
N ASP A 209 -3.54 -3.73 21.81
CA ASP A 209 -4.38 -2.63 22.31
C ASP A 209 -4.76 -1.68 21.16
N ARG A 210 -3.84 -1.38 20.23
CA ARG A 210 -4.15 -0.58 19.02
C ARG A 210 -5.04 -1.32 18.04
N ILE A 211 -4.72 -2.59 17.73
CA ILE A 211 -5.49 -3.41 16.79
C ILE A 211 -6.91 -3.68 17.31
N SER A 212 -7.07 -3.98 18.59
CA SER A 212 -8.38 -4.18 19.21
C SER A 212 -9.19 -2.87 19.30
N THR A 213 -8.55 -1.73 19.62
CA THR A 213 -9.19 -0.41 19.54
C THR A 213 -9.66 -0.11 18.12
N TRP A 214 -8.83 -0.34 17.10
CA TRP A 214 -9.18 -0.14 15.70
C TRP A 214 -10.34 -1.06 15.26
N ASN A 215 -10.30 -2.33 15.63
CA ASN A 215 -11.35 -3.31 15.32
C ASN A 215 -12.65 -3.14 16.11
N SER A 216 -12.68 -2.24 17.11
CA SER A 216 -13.90 -1.83 17.82
C SER A 216 -14.67 -0.71 17.11
N LYS A 217 -14.07 -0.07 16.10
CA LYS A 217 -14.66 1.03 15.33
C LYS A 217 -15.59 0.55 14.23
N THR A 218 -16.61 1.35 13.91
CA THR A 218 -17.49 1.14 12.76
C THR A 218 -16.76 1.30 11.43
N ALA A 219 -17.34 0.80 10.34
CA ALA A 219 -16.79 1.00 9.01
C ALA A 219 -16.67 2.50 8.64
N ARG A 220 -17.60 3.35 9.10
CA ARG A 220 -17.51 4.80 8.89
C ARG A 220 -16.34 5.41 9.66
N GLN A 221 -16.20 5.10 10.95
CA GLN A 221 -15.10 5.56 11.79
C GLN A 221 -13.71 5.08 11.31
N LYS A 222 -13.63 3.92 10.66
CA LYS A 222 -12.40 3.43 10.01
C LYS A 222 -12.09 4.17 8.70
N TYR A 223 -13.07 4.29 7.81
CA TYR A 223 -12.79 4.57 6.38
C TYR A 223 -13.33 5.89 5.84
N ALA A 224 -14.37 6.49 6.43
CA ALA A 224 -15.05 7.65 5.83
C ALA A 224 -14.18 8.92 5.76
N LYS A 225 -13.17 9.04 6.64
CA LYS A 225 -12.19 10.14 6.67
C LYS A 225 -10.82 9.78 6.04
N ASP A 226 -10.66 8.60 5.41
CA ASP A 226 -9.38 8.19 4.79
C ASP A 226 -9.22 8.69 3.34
N GLU A 227 -8.10 9.38 3.06
CA GLU A 227 -7.82 9.96 1.74
C GLU A 227 -7.77 8.95 0.59
N PHE A 228 -7.26 7.73 0.81
CA PHE A 228 -7.13 6.73 -0.24
C PHE A 228 -8.48 6.09 -0.54
N TYR A 229 -9.28 5.83 0.50
CA TYR A 229 -10.63 5.30 0.32
C TYR A 229 -11.59 6.32 -0.30
N ILE A 230 -11.51 7.61 0.07
CA ILE A 230 -12.27 8.69 -0.59
C ILE A 230 -11.91 8.76 -2.08
N LYS A 231 -10.61 8.78 -2.44
CA LYS A 231 -10.16 8.77 -3.85
C LYS A 231 -10.58 7.52 -4.60
N PHE A 232 -10.57 6.35 -3.95
CA PHE A 232 -11.04 5.08 -4.50
C PHE A 232 -12.53 5.14 -4.85
N ARG A 233 -13.38 5.58 -3.91
CA ARG A 233 -14.83 5.71 -4.13
C ARG A 233 -15.14 6.79 -5.18
N GLN A 234 -14.40 7.90 -5.19
CA GLN A 234 -14.55 8.96 -6.19
C GLN A 234 -14.18 8.50 -7.61
N ASP A 235 -13.02 7.87 -7.80
CA ASP A 235 -12.58 7.41 -9.13
C ASP A 235 -13.55 6.37 -9.74
N ILE A 236 -14.28 5.61 -8.90
CA ILE A 236 -15.37 4.71 -9.31
C ILE A 236 -16.66 5.49 -9.62
N TYR A 237 -17.04 6.45 -8.78
CA TYR A 237 -18.25 7.27 -8.97
C TYR A 237 -18.18 8.10 -10.27
N GLU A 238 -17.02 8.69 -10.57
CA GLU A 238 -16.73 9.42 -11.83
C GLU A 238 -16.85 8.56 -13.11
N VAL A 239 -17.02 7.23 -13.01
CA VAL A 239 -17.35 6.38 -14.17
C VAL A 239 -18.80 6.61 -14.59
N HIS A 240 -19.74 6.43 -13.66
CA HIS A 240 -21.18 6.51 -13.94
C HIS A 240 -21.74 7.94 -13.83
N HIS A 241 -21.04 8.83 -13.12
CA HIS A 241 -21.42 10.22 -12.87
C HIS A 241 -20.30 11.18 -13.30
N PRO A 242 -20.09 11.44 -14.60
CA PRO A 242 -18.96 12.23 -15.10
C PRO A 242 -19.08 13.74 -14.80
N ASP A 243 -20.31 14.28 -14.75
CA ASP A 243 -20.59 15.71 -14.54
C ASP A 243 -21.01 16.05 -13.09
N GLU A 244 -21.19 15.06 -12.22
CA GLU A 244 -21.68 15.23 -10.85
C GLU A 244 -20.58 14.94 -9.82
N GLY A 245 -20.47 15.78 -8.80
CA GLY A 245 -19.55 15.55 -7.69
C GLY A 245 -20.03 14.42 -6.79
N MET A 246 -19.15 13.49 -6.40
CA MET A 246 -19.50 12.41 -5.47
C MET A 246 -20.06 12.99 -4.15
N PRO A 247 -21.22 12.53 -3.65
CA PRO A 247 -21.72 12.89 -2.32
C PRO A 247 -20.71 12.57 -1.21
N PRO A 248 -20.84 13.19 -0.01
CA PRO A 248 -20.03 12.81 1.15
C PRO A 248 -20.06 11.30 1.39
N LEU A 249 -18.91 10.72 1.67
CA LEU A 249 -18.76 9.27 1.77
C LEU A 249 -19.57 8.66 2.94
N THR A 250 -19.84 9.46 3.96
CA THR A 250 -20.74 9.20 5.08
C THR A 250 -22.21 9.04 4.65
N GLU A 251 -22.66 9.67 3.58
CA GLU A 251 -23.99 9.41 2.99
C GLU A 251 -24.02 8.11 2.17
N LEU A 252 -22.92 7.81 1.48
CA LEU A 252 -22.80 6.65 0.58
C LEU A 252 -22.56 5.32 1.32
N MET A 253 -22.05 5.36 2.56
CA MET A 253 -21.89 4.18 3.43
C MET A 253 -23.14 3.92 4.26
N SER A 254 -23.45 2.64 4.51
CA SER A 254 -24.45 2.25 5.51
C SER A 254 -24.13 2.83 6.89
N ARG A 255 -25.16 3.12 7.70
CA ARG A 255 -24.99 3.48 9.12
C ARG A 255 -25.00 2.22 9.99
N GLU A 256 -24.12 2.18 10.97
CA GLU A 256 -23.88 1.07 11.89
C GLU A 256 -24.20 1.51 13.34
N GLU A 257 -24.49 0.54 14.22
CA GLU A 257 -24.74 0.82 15.64
C GLU A 257 -23.41 1.15 16.34
N GLY A 258 -23.26 2.40 16.78
CA GLY A 258 -21.98 2.98 17.20
C GLY A 258 -21.47 4.13 16.32
N ASP A 259 -22.14 4.42 15.20
CA ASP A 259 -21.98 5.70 14.51
C ASP A 259 -22.69 6.80 15.32
N ASP A 260 -21.95 7.57 16.11
CA ASP A 260 -22.46 8.76 16.80
C ASP A 260 -22.89 9.85 15.79
N ASP A 261 -24.01 10.53 16.04
CA ASP A 261 -24.46 11.69 15.23
C ASP A 261 -23.60 12.95 15.50
N ASP A 262 -22.84 12.96 16.59
CA ASP A 262 -22.28 14.16 17.22
C ASP A 262 -20.73 14.26 17.12
N GLU A 263 -20.04 13.56 16.20
CA GLU A 263 -18.60 13.81 15.90
C GLU A 263 -18.39 15.10 15.04
N ASP A 264 -18.84 16.22 15.60
CA ASP A 264 -18.48 17.63 15.38
C ASP A 264 -17.85 18.04 14.02
N GLU A 265 -18.64 18.77 13.21
CA GLU A 265 -18.29 19.90 12.32
C GLU A 265 -17.01 19.88 11.44
N ASP A 266 -16.31 18.75 11.30
CA ASP A 266 -15.28 18.55 10.28
C ASP A 266 -15.88 18.78 8.88
N ILE A 267 -15.25 19.61 8.05
CA ILE A 267 -15.74 19.90 6.70
C ILE A 267 -15.57 18.65 5.84
N GLU A 268 -16.64 17.87 5.69
CA GLU A 268 -16.71 16.73 4.79
C GLU A 268 -16.38 17.17 3.36
N ILE A 269 -15.33 16.58 2.78
CA ILE A 269 -14.88 16.91 1.43
C ILE A 269 -15.78 16.18 0.43
N GLY A 270 -16.91 16.80 0.10
CA GLY A 270 -17.73 16.42 -1.05
C GLY A 270 -16.90 16.43 -2.34
N GLY A 271 -17.18 15.50 -3.25
CA GLY A 271 -16.41 15.26 -4.45
C GLY A 271 -16.35 16.50 -5.36
N VAL A 272 -15.14 17.01 -5.58
CA VAL A 272 -14.91 18.14 -6.48
C VAL A 272 -14.91 17.65 -7.92
N THR A 273 -15.81 18.18 -8.75
CA THR A 273 -15.84 17.86 -10.18
C THR A 273 -14.55 18.32 -10.87
N GLN A 274 -13.77 17.36 -11.38
CA GLN A 274 -12.48 17.63 -12.01
C GLN A 274 -12.69 18.12 -13.45
N SER A 275 -12.50 19.42 -13.69
CA SER A 275 -12.58 19.98 -15.04
C SER A 275 -11.38 19.57 -15.90
N TYR A 276 -11.58 18.58 -16.78
CA TYR A 276 -10.57 18.10 -17.74
C TYR A 276 -10.27 19.09 -18.90
N THR A 277 -10.88 20.27 -18.89
CA THR A 277 -10.69 21.35 -19.87
C THR A 277 -9.56 22.30 -19.47
N CYS A 278 -8.72 22.66 -20.45
CA CYS A 278 -7.56 23.52 -20.27
C CYS A 278 -7.98 25.00 -20.18
N PRO A 279 -7.66 25.73 -19.08
CA PRO A 279 -8.05 27.14 -18.93
C PRO A 279 -7.37 28.11 -19.92
N LEU A 280 -6.41 27.63 -20.72
CA LEU A 280 -5.76 28.40 -21.79
C LEU A 280 -6.40 28.19 -23.17
N THR A 281 -6.74 26.95 -23.53
CA THR A 281 -7.19 26.59 -24.89
C THR A 281 -8.70 26.33 -24.98
N LEU A 282 -9.38 26.15 -23.84
CA LEU A 282 -10.78 25.72 -23.72
C LEU A 282 -11.08 24.35 -24.37
N THR A 283 -10.04 23.59 -24.71
CA THR A 283 -10.10 22.19 -25.18
C THR A 283 -9.83 21.23 -24.02
N ILE A 284 -10.01 19.93 -24.23
CA ILE A 284 -9.46 18.91 -23.34
C ILE A 284 -7.94 19.12 -23.16
N LEU A 285 -7.44 18.89 -21.94
CA LEU A 285 -6.03 18.98 -21.58
C LEU A 285 -5.16 17.97 -22.36
N THR A 286 -4.00 18.41 -22.87
CA THR A 286 -3.04 17.55 -23.58
C THR A 286 -1.66 17.62 -22.93
N ASN A 287 -1.17 16.47 -22.44
CA ASN A 287 0.05 16.35 -21.63
C ASN A 287 0.05 17.39 -20.46
N PRO A 288 -0.80 17.21 -19.43
CA PRO A 288 -1.01 18.23 -18.41
C PRO A 288 0.26 18.58 -17.63
N LEU A 289 0.52 19.89 -17.51
CA LEU A 289 1.52 20.47 -16.63
C LEU A 289 0.81 21.19 -15.48
N THR A 290 0.96 20.68 -14.27
CA THR A 290 0.38 21.24 -13.03
C THR A 290 1.41 22.12 -12.33
N SER A 291 1.01 23.33 -11.89
CA SER A 291 1.94 24.24 -11.21
C SER A 291 2.06 23.96 -9.72
N SER A 292 3.29 23.87 -9.21
CA SER A 292 3.57 23.70 -7.77
C SER A 292 3.33 24.97 -6.93
N LEU A 293 2.89 26.08 -7.53
CA LEU A 293 2.62 27.36 -6.84
C LEU A 293 1.13 27.74 -6.79
N CYS A 294 0.29 27.12 -7.62
CA CYS A 294 -1.15 27.41 -7.67
C CYS A 294 -2.04 26.22 -8.05
N GLN A 295 -1.49 25.02 -8.21
CA GLN A 295 -2.19 23.76 -8.51
C GLN A 295 -3.05 23.73 -9.79
N HIS A 296 -3.15 24.83 -10.54
CA HIS A 296 -3.75 24.85 -11.88
C HIS A 296 -2.93 24.05 -12.90
N SER A 297 -3.63 23.28 -13.72
CA SER A 297 -3.10 22.44 -14.79
C SER A 297 -3.40 23.02 -16.17
N PHE A 298 -2.46 22.87 -17.10
CA PHE A 298 -2.58 23.37 -18.49
C PHE A 298 -1.96 22.39 -19.47
N SER A 299 -2.44 22.39 -20.73
CA SER A 299 -1.81 21.62 -21.82
C SER A 299 -0.36 22.05 -22.02
N ALA A 300 0.57 21.10 -22.11
CA ALA A 300 2.01 21.39 -22.12
C ALA A 300 2.44 22.40 -23.17
N GLU A 301 1.90 22.31 -24.38
CA GLU A 301 2.26 23.17 -25.51
C GLU A 301 1.76 24.60 -25.30
N ALA A 302 0.48 24.76 -24.93
CA ALA A 302 -0.13 26.06 -24.69
C ALA A 302 0.55 26.84 -23.56
N ILE A 303 0.92 26.19 -22.45
CA ILE A 303 1.63 26.88 -21.36
C ILE A 303 3.10 27.19 -21.70
N ARG A 304 3.76 26.36 -22.51
CA ARG A 304 5.11 26.63 -23.04
C ARG A 304 5.11 27.81 -24.00
N GLU A 305 4.11 27.93 -24.87
CA GLU A 305 3.92 29.09 -25.73
C GLU A 305 3.59 30.34 -24.90
N TYR A 306 2.60 30.24 -24.00
CA TYR A 306 2.19 31.36 -23.14
C TYR A 306 3.36 31.93 -22.33
N LEU A 307 4.20 31.09 -21.72
CA LEU A 307 5.37 31.54 -20.96
C LEU A 307 6.52 31.97 -21.89
N GLY A 308 6.76 31.22 -22.95
CA GLY A 308 7.90 31.40 -23.87
C GLY A 308 9.20 30.78 -23.34
N GLN A 309 10.23 30.79 -24.18
CA GLN A 309 11.50 30.07 -23.93
C GLN A 309 12.44 30.74 -22.89
N ASN A 310 12.12 31.93 -22.38
CA ASN A 310 13.01 32.69 -21.50
C ASN A 310 12.74 32.37 -20.01
N PRO A 311 13.58 31.58 -19.32
CA PRO A 311 13.30 31.11 -17.96
C PRO A 311 13.25 32.22 -16.91
N SER A 312 13.89 33.36 -17.18
CA SER A 312 13.89 34.54 -16.29
C SER A 312 12.57 35.34 -16.31
N VAL A 313 11.67 35.07 -17.26
CA VAL A 313 10.42 35.83 -17.43
C VAL A 313 9.28 35.16 -16.67
N LYS A 314 8.93 35.71 -15.49
CA LYS A 314 7.73 35.29 -14.76
C LYS A 314 6.49 36.02 -15.29
N LYS A 315 5.50 35.29 -15.81
CA LYS A 315 4.19 35.83 -16.24
C LYS A 315 3.12 35.51 -15.20
N LYS A 316 1.93 36.12 -15.29
CA LYS A 316 0.80 35.73 -14.43
C LYS A 316 0.31 34.33 -14.80
N CYS A 317 -0.26 33.60 -13.86
CA CYS A 317 -1.04 32.40 -14.13
C CYS A 317 -2.22 32.75 -15.08
N PRO A 318 -2.48 31.98 -16.15
CA PRO A 318 -3.61 32.22 -17.05
C PRO A 318 -4.99 31.87 -16.46
N ALA A 319 -5.05 31.02 -15.43
CA ALA A 319 -6.31 30.62 -14.81
C ALA A 319 -7.06 31.84 -14.24
N ALA A 320 -8.37 31.89 -14.45
CA ALA A 320 -9.20 33.02 -14.07
C ALA A 320 -9.06 33.35 -12.58
N GLY A 321 -8.87 34.64 -12.26
CA GLY A 321 -8.67 35.12 -10.88
C GLY A 321 -7.28 34.84 -10.27
N CYS A 322 -6.47 33.94 -10.84
CA CYS A 322 -5.18 33.58 -10.25
C CYS A 322 -4.12 34.68 -10.46
N ASN A 323 -3.56 35.20 -9.37
CA ASN A 323 -2.57 36.29 -9.40
C ASN A 323 -1.11 35.83 -9.25
N GLN A 324 -0.85 34.53 -9.16
CA GLN A 324 0.51 33.99 -9.00
C GLN A 324 1.40 34.26 -10.22
N LYS A 325 2.70 34.42 -9.99
CA LYS A 325 3.70 34.70 -11.04
C LYS A 325 4.56 33.46 -11.31
N LEU A 326 4.31 32.80 -12.44
CA LEU A 326 4.86 31.50 -12.79
C LEU A 326 5.96 31.62 -13.86
N ASN A 327 6.92 30.69 -13.81
CA ASN A 327 7.88 30.38 -14.88
C ASN A 327 7.81 28.89 -15.23
N LEU A 328 8.45 28.47 -16.32
CA LEU A 328 8.33 27.09 -16.83
C LEU A 328 8.85 26.01 -15.85
N ASN A 329 9.76 26.36 -14.93
CA ASN A 329 10.27 25.44 -13.90
C ASN A 329 9.31 25.30 -12.70
N ASP A 330 8.29 26.16 -12.57
CA ASP A 330 7.25 26.08 -11.53
C ASP A 330 6.15 25.06 -11.87
N PHE A 331 6.37 24.23 -12.91
CA PHE A 331 5.45 23.23 -13.43
C PHE A 331 6.05 21.83 -13.41
N LYS A 332 5.21 20.82 -13.15
CA LYS A 332 5.57 19.39 -13.20
C LYS A 332 4.60 18.63 -14.12
N PRO A 333 5.06 17.57 -14.82
CA PRO A 333 4.17 16.69 -15.56
C PRO A 333 3.29 15.90 -14.59
N ASP A 334 1.98 15.92 -14.83
CA ASP A 334 0.98 15.35 -13.95
C ASP A 334 0.46 14.03 -14.51
N LYS A 335 1.07 12.92 -14.10
CA LYS A 335 0.78 11.59 -14.64
C LYS A 335 -0.60 11.06 -14.22
N GLU A 336 -1.07 11.43 -13.04
CA GLU A 336 -2.37 11.03 -12.51
C GLU A 336 -3.48 11.72 -13.30
N LEU A 337 -3.36 13.05 -13.48
CA LEU A 337 -4.28 13.80 -14.32
C LEU A 337 -4.20 13.37 -15.79
N GLU A 338 -3.01 13.10 -16.33
CA GLU A 338 -2.85 12.56 -17.70
C GLU A 338 -3.58 11.22 -17.87
N LYS A 339 -3.56 10.36 -16.84
CA LYS A 339 -4.27 9.08 -16.83
C LYS A 339 -5.79 9.28 -16.75
N ARG A 340 -6.29 10.13 -15.85
CA ARG A 340 -7.73 10.47 -15.76
C ARG A 340 -8.26 11.06 -17.07
N ILE A 341 -7.53 12.00 -17.70
CA ILE A 341 -7.89 12.55 -19.01
C ILE A 341 -7.96 11.46 -20.09
N LYS A 342 -7.01 10.51 -20.12
CA LYS A 342 -7.03 9.40 -21.09
C LYS A 342 -8.23 8.48 -20.90
N LEU A 343 -8.63 8.21 -19.66
CA LEU A 343 -9.85 7.46 -19.36
C LEU A 343 -11.10 8.25 -19.78
N HIS A 344 -11.19 9.54 -19.44
CA HIS A 344 -12.30 10.40 -19.87
C HIS A 344 -12.45 10.47 -21.39
N ILE A 345 -11.35 10.66 -22.15
CA ILE A 345 -11.38 10.65 -23.62
C ILE A 345 -11.90 9.31 -24.15
N ARG A 346 -11.48 8.19 -23.54
CA ARG A 346 -11.93 6.84 -23.92
C ARG A 346 -13.42 6.63 -23.66
N ARG A 347 -13.94 7.11 -22.52
CA ARG A 347 -15.38 7.07 -22.16
C ARG A 347 -16.23 7.90 -23.13
N GLU A 348 -15.79 9.12 -23.44
CA GLU A 348 -16.44 9.98 -24.44
C GLU A 348 -16.46 9.34 -25.83
N GLN A 349 -15.33 8.76 -26.28
CA GLN A 349 -15.25 8.08 -27.58
C GLN A 349 -16.16 6.85 -27.66
N ARG A 350 -16.28 6.07 -26.58
CA ARG A 350 -17.24 4.95 -26.48
C ARG A 350 -18.67 5.48 -26.64
N ARG A 351 -19.08 6.43 -25.79
CA ARG A 351 -20.45 6.96 -25.77
C ARG A 351 -20.85 7.63 -27.10
N GLN A 352 -19.90 8.27 -27.77
CA GLN A 352 -20.12 8.86 -29.10
C GLN A 352 -20.31 7.77 -30.17
N ALA A 353 -19.49 6.73 -30.19
CA ALA A 353 -19.65 5.61 -31.13
C ALA A 353 -20.97 4.83 -30.91
N GLU A 354 -21.40 4.65 -29.66
CA GLU A 354 -22.70 4.06 -29.31
C GLU A 354 -23.85 4.93 -29.83
N ALA A 355 -23.83 6.24 -29.56
CA ALA A 355 -24.85 7.18 -30.01
C ALA A 355 -24.91 7.33 -31.54
N GLU A 356 -23.78 7.21 -32.24
CA GLU A 356 -23.73 7.14 -33.71
C GLU A 356 -24.32 5.82 -34.22
N SER A 357 -23.95 4.68 -33.65
CA SER A 357 -24.49 3.37 -34.06
C SER A 357 -25.99 3.20 -33.83
N GLY A 358 -26.53 3.75 -32.74
CA GLY A 358 -27.96 3.69 -32.42
C GLY A 358 -28.85 4.63 -33.24
N ALA A 359 -28.26 5.45 -34.13
CA ALA A 359 -28.99 6.39 -34.97
C ALA A 359 -29.34 5.84 -36.37
N GLU A 360 -28.65 4.81 -36.86
CA GLU A 360 -28.86 4.29 -38.23
C GLU A 360 -30.09 3.37 -38.36
N ASP A 361 -30.56 2.76 -37.26
CA ASP A 361 -31.65 1.76 -37.23
C ASP A 361 -33.09 2.35 -37.40
N VAL A 362 -33.26 3.66 -37.60
CA VAL A 362 -34.57 4.33 -37.49
C VAL A 362 -35.22 4.70 -38.84
N ASP A 363 -34.44 4.86 -39.92
CA ASP A 363 -34.90 5.52 -41.16
C ASP A 363 -35.41 4.56 -42.28
N GLU A 364 -35.42 3.23 -42.10
CA GLU A 364 -35.80 2.25 -43.15
C GLU A 364 -37.23 1.66 -43.06
N ILE A 365 -38.24 2.44 -42.63
CA ILE A 365 -39.67 2.10 -42.85
C ILE A 365 -40.52 3.31 -43.27
N ILE A 366 -40.33 3.79 -44.51
CA ILE A 366 -41.34 4.60 -45.24
C ILE A 366 -41.46 4.13 -46.70
N ASP A 367 -42.69 3.72 -47.06
CA ASP A 367 -43.28 3.33 -48.36
C ASP A 367 -43.18 1.85 -48.84
#